data_AF-A0A090MUX3-F1
#
_entry.id   AF-A0A090MUX3-F1
#
_cell.length_a   1.000
_cell.length_b   1.000
_cell.length_c   1.000
_cell.angle_alpha   90.00
_cell.angle_beta   90.00
_cell.angle_gamma   90.00
#
_symmetry.space_group_name_H-M   'P 1'
#
loop_
_entity.id
_entity.type
_entity.pdbx_description
1 polymer ?
#
loop_
_entity_poly.entity_id
_entity_poly.type
_entity_poly.pdbx_seq_one_letter_code
_entity_poly.pdbx_strand_id
1 'polypeptide(L)'
;MNKYLCIIKRFTSSKPSQSPPKIKSKEPLLAHETKYGNITKKWNYRSEIVKHKKLDHKHYFIWLGFGAFSLIGGLFFITIKSAVLKNRKEEMQMRENLRKELELTGQERKQIGVMDSITKD
;
A
#
# COMPACT_ATOMS: atom_id res chain seq x y z
N MET A 1 -8.91 9.93 -29.01
CA MET A 1 -7.89 9.00 -28.48
C MET A 1 -8.19 8.75 -27.01
N ASN A 2 -8.46 7.49 -26.63
CA ASN A 2 -8.99 7.13 -25.31
C ASN A 2 -7.97 7.44 -24.20
N LYS A 3 -8.34 8.25 -23.19
CA LYS A 3 -7.42 8.73 -22.13
C LYS A 3 -6.69 7.58 -21.42
N TYR A 4 -7.37 6.45 -21.24
CA TYR A 4 -6.83 5.23 -20.60
C TYR A 4 -5.69 4.58 -21.37
N LEU A 5 -5.77 4.56 -22.71
CA LEU A 5 -4.75 3.98 -23.59
C LEU A 5 -3.43 4.77 -23.53
N CYS A 6 -3.52 6.07 -23.25
CA CYS A 6 -2.37 6.96 -23.09
C CYS A 6 -1.63 6.70 -21.77
N ILE A 7 -2.37 6.37 -20.70
CA ILE A 7 -1.82 6.03 -19.39
C ILE A 7 -1.05 4.70 -19.47
N ILE A 8 -1.66 3.67 -20.07
CA ILE A 8 -1.04 2.34 -20.19
C ILE A 8 0.26 2.42 -21.01
N LYS A 9 0.25 3.11 -22.15
CA LYS A 9 1.46 3.34 -22.97
C LYS A 9 2.57 4.10 -22.23
N ARG A 10 2.23 4.88 -21.21
CA ARG A 10 3.21 5.63 -20.40
C ARG A 10 3.94 4.73 -19.41
N PHE A 11 3.27 3.71 -18.88
CA PHE A 11 3.87 2.75 -17.94
C PHE A 11 4.65 1.63 -18.64
N THR A 12 4.35 1.34 -19.92
CA THR A 12 5.02 0.28 -20.69
C THR A 12 6.15 0.78 -21.61
N SER A 13 6.41 2.09 -21.63
CA SER A 13 7.49 2.68 -22.45
C SER A 13 8.85 2.56 -21.77
N SER A 14 9.82 1.95 -22.45
CA SER A 14 11.21 1.80 -21.99
C SER A 14 12.02 3.09 -22.00
N LYS A 15 11.49 4.18 -22.58
CA LYS A 15 12.15 5.49 -22.61
C LYS A 15 11.43 6.42 -21.63
N PRO A 16 12.13 7.02 -20.65
CA PRO A 16 11.54 8.03 -19.78
C PRO A 16 11.27 9.31 -20.59
N SER A 17 10.14 9.35 -21.30
CA SER A 17 9.65 10.58 -21.92
C SER A 17 9.06 11.46 -20.82
N GLN A 18 9.93 12.17 -20.11
CA GLN A 18 9.56 13.34 -19.33
C GLN A 18 9.40 14.54 -20.27
N SER A 19 8.53 14.43 -21.28
CA SER A 19 8.03 15.65 -21.89
C SER A 19 7.16 16.33 -20.84
N PRO A 20 7.52 17.52 -20.32
CA PRO A 20 6.63 18.24 -19.42
C PRO A 20 5.32 18.41 -20.17
N PRO A 21 4.17 18.11 -19.55
CA PRO A 21 2.89 18.36 -20.19
C PRO A 21 2.90 19.83 -20.64
N LYS A 22 2.63 20.08 -21.92
CA LYS A 22 2.41 21.44 -22.44
C LYS A 22 1.10 21.94 -21.84
N ILE A 23 1.15 22.33 -20.57
CA ILE A 23 0.05 22.98 -19.87
C ILE A 23 -0.04 24.36 -20.49
N LYS A 24 -1.07 24.59 -21.31
CA LYS A 24 -1.42 25.91 -21.81
C LYS A 24 -1.92 26.73 -20.62
N SER A 25 -1.00 27.35 -19.88
CA SER A 25 -1.37 28.42 -18.96
C SER A 25 -1.84 29.60 -19.81
N LYS A 26 -2.95 30.21 -19.40
CA LYS A 26 -3.51 31.37 -20.10
C LYS A 26 -2.81 32.67 -19.73
N GLU A 27 -2.09 32.68 -18.61
CA GLU A 27 -1.48 33.87 -18.03
C GLU A 27 0.06 33.75 -18.08
N PRO A 28 0.77 34.82 -18.47
CA PRO A 28 2.22 34.83 -18.41
C PRO A 28 2.71 34.74 -16.97
N LEU A 29 3.80 33.99 -16.75
CA LEU A 29 4.49 33.97 -15.46
C LEU A 29 4.98 35.39 -15.13
N LEU A 30 4.65 35.88 -13.94
CA LEU A 30 5.31 37.05 -13.36
C LEU A 30 6.81 36.79 -13.31
N ALA A 31 7.59 37.65 -13.95
CA ALA A 31 9.05 37.58 -13.97
C ALA A 31 9.58 38.65 -13.03
N HIS A 32 10.29 38.23 -11.98
CA HIS A 32 10.97 39.15 -11.08
C HIS A 32 12.41 39.32 -11.53
N GLU A 33 12.94 40.53 -11.36
CA GLU A 33 14.31 40.84 -11.73
C GLU A 33 15.02 41.44 -10.52
N THR A 34 16.22 40.95 -10.22
CA THR A 34 17.11 41.61 -9.26
C THR A 34 18.36 42.08 -9.99
N LYS A 35 18.78 43.32 -9.70
CA LYS A 35 20.03 43.88 -10.17
C LYS A 35 21.11 43.67 -9.12
N TYR A 36 22.21 43.04 -9.51
CA TYR A 36 23.42 42.91 -8.69
C TYR A 36 24.58 43.51 -9.50
N GLY A 37 25.01 44.72 -9.15
CA GLY A 37 25.98 45.47 -9.95
C GLY A 37 25.47 45.67 -11.38
N ASN A 38 26.25 45.18 -12.37
CA ASN A 38 25.91 45.26 -13.80
C ASN A 38 25.11 44.04 -14.32
N ILE A 39 24.74 43.09 -13.47
CA ILE A 39 24.02 41.86 -13.89
C ILE A 39 22.56 41.92 -13.44
N THR A 40 21.65 41.78 -14.40
CA THR A 40 20.22 41.55 -14.16
C THR A 40 19.95 40.04 -14.13
N LYS A 41 19.49 39.52 -12.99
CA LYS A 41 19.07 38.12 -12.87
C LYS A 41 17.56 38.04 -12.78
N LYS A 42 16.94 37.29 -13.69
CA LYS A 42 15.51 36.97 -13.66
C LYS A 42 15.26 35.72 -12.81
N TRP A 43 14.21 35.75 -11.99
CA TRP A 43 13.81 34.63 -11.14
C TRP A 43 12.31 34.71 -10.83
N ASN A 44 11.74 33.58 -10.43
CA ASN A 44 10.31 33.48 -10.08
C ASN A 44 10.18 32.76 -8.74
N TYR A 45 9.13 33.06 -7.97
CA TYR A 45 8.86 32.30 -6.76
C TYR A 45 8.37 30.89 -7.10
N ARG A 46 8.80 29.90 -6.31
CA ARG A 46 8.36 28.50 -6.48
C ARG A 46 6.83 28.36 -6.44
N SER A 47 6.17 29.12 -5.57
CA SER A 47 4.71 29.16 -5.44
C SER A 47 4.02 29.65 -6.72
N GLU A 48 4.58 30.65 -7.42
CA GLU A 48 4.06 31.15 -8.70
C GLU A 48 4.17 30.08 -9.79
N ILE A 49 5.31 29.39 -9.85
CA ILE A 49 5.53 28.28 -10.80
C ILE A 49 4.52 27.16 -10.55
N VAL A 50 4.30 26.77 -9.29
CA VAL A 50 3.37 25.71 -8.87
C VAL A 50 1.92 26.08 -9.22
N LYS A 51 1.50 27.31 -8.91
CA LYS A 51 0.16 27.83 -9.24
C LYS A 51 -0.07 27.90 -10.75
N HIS A 52 0.87 28.49 -11.48
CA HIS A 52 0.77 28.67 -12.93
C HIS A 52 0.68 27.34 -13.68
N LYS A 53 1.50 26.36 -13.30
CA LYS A 53 1.48 25.01 -13.87
C LYS A 53 0.39 24.12 -13.24
N LYS A 54 -0.42 24.65 -12.33
CA LYS A 54 -1.48 23.93 -11.61
C LYS A 54 -1.02 22.58 -11.04
N LEU A 55 0.19 22.52 -10.48
CA LEU A 55 0.67 21.28 -9.83
C LEU A 55 -0.02 21.03 -8.49
N ASP A 56 -0.60 22.07 -7.90
CA ASP A 56 -1.39 21.97 -6.68
C ASP A 56 -2.81 21.48 -7.04
N HIS A 57 -2.95 20.16 -7.15
CA HIS A 57 -4.24 19.51 -7.34
C HIS A 57 -4.69 18.86 -6.05
N LYS A 58 -6.01 18.82 -5.82
CA LYS A 58 -6.56 18.08 -4.69
C LYS A 58 -6.23 16.60 -4.86
N HIS A 59 -5.50 16.04 -3.90
CA HIS A 59 -5.06 14.64 -3.91
C HIS A 59 -6.18 13.67 -3.49
N TYR A 60 -7.44 14.06 -3.68
CA TYR A 60 -8.62 13.34 -3.17
C TYR A 60 -8.65 11.87 -3.62
N PHE A 61 -8.38 11.59 -4.89
CA PHE A 61 -8.35 10.22 -5.41
C PHE A 61 -7.22 9.36 -4.84
N ILE A 62 -6.08 9.97 -4.52
CA ILE A 62 -4.95 9.27 -3.90
C ILE A 62 -5.34 8.89 -2.46
N TRP A 63 -5.94 9.81 -1.72
CA TRP A 63 -6.45 9.53 -0.37
C TRP A 63 -7.56 8.48 -0.37
N LEU A 64 -8.46 8.55 -1.33
CA LEU A 64 -9.53 7.57 -1.49
C LEU A 64 -8.97 6.18 -1.81
N GLY A 65 -7.98 6.10 -2.71
CA GLY A 65 -7.27 4.86 -2.99
C GLY A 65 -6.53 4.32 -1.76
N PHE A 66 -5.80 5.17 -1.05
CA PHE A 66 -5.11 4.79 0.18
C PHE A 66 -6.07 4.23 1.23
N GLY A 67 -7.20 4.89 1.47
CA GLY A 67 -8.24 4.41 2.38
C GLY A 67 -8.81 3.05 1.95
N ALA A 68 -9.13 2.89 0.66
CA ALA A 68 -9.65 1.63 0.13
C ALA A 68 -8.65 0.48 0.29
N PHE A 69 -7.39 0.68 -0.07
CA PHE A 69 -6.34 -0.34 0.10
C PHE A 69 -6.10 -0.66 1.58
N SER A 70 -6.16 0.33 2.47
CA SER A 70 -5.99 0.11 3.90
C SER A 70 -7.13 -0.74 4.48
N LEU A 71 -8.39 -0.52 4.06
CA LEU A 71 -9.53 -1.34 4.48
C LEU A 71 -9.41 -2.78 3.94
N ILE A 72 -9.07 -2.94 2.67
CA ILE A 72 -8.86 -4.26 2.07
C ILE A 72 -7.75 -5.02 2.80
N GLY A 73 -6.61 -4.37 3.04
CA GLY A 73 -5.50 -4.95 3.79
C GLY A 73 -5.89 -5.34 5.22
N GLY A 74 -6.67 -4.50 5.90
CA GLY A 74 -7.19 -4.79 7.24
C GLY A 74 -8.11 -6.01 7.28
N LEU A 75 -9.05 -6.12 6.33
CA LEU A 75 -9.94 -7.28 6.21
C LEU A 75 -9.17 -8.57 5.95
N PHE A 76 -8.20 -8.54 5.02
CA PHE A 76 -7.32 -9.69 4.76
C PHE A 76 -6.52 -10.11 5.99
N PHE A 77 -6.04 -9.14 6.78
CA PHE A 77 -5.32 -9.45 8.01
C PHE A 77 -6.21 -10.16 9.04
N ILE A 78 -7.44 -9.67 9.24
CA ILE A 78 -8.41 -10.26 10.17
C ILE A 78 -8.77 -11.69 9.74
N THR A 79 -9.04 -11.92 8.46
CA THR A 79 -9.43 -13.25 7.97
C THR A 79 -8.31 -14.27 8.20
N ILE A 80 -7.07 -13.94 7.84
CA ILE A 80 -5.90 -14.81 8.06
C ILE A 80 -5.71 -15.12 9.55
N LYS A 81 -5.78 -14.10 10.42
CA LYS A 81 -5.64 -14.31 11.87
C LYS A 81 -6.78 -15.16 12.44
N SER A 82 -8.01 -14.96 11.98
CA SER A 82 -9.16 -15.75 12.41
C SER A 82 -9.02 -17.22 12.02
N ALA A 83 -8.46 -17.53 10.84
CA ALA A 83 -8.20 -18.89 10.40
C ALA A 83 -7.18 -19.58 11.31
N VAL A 84 -6.07 -18.91 11.65
CA VAL A 84 -5.06 -19.45 12.57
C VAL A 84 -5.65 -19.76 13.95
N LEU A 85 -6.51 -18.87 14.48
CA LEU A 85 -7.17 -19.09 15.77
C LEU A 85 -8.16 -20.25 15.73
N LYS A 86 -8.92 -20.39 14.64
CA LYS A 86 -9.85 -21.52 14.46
C LYS A 86 -9.11 -22.85 14.40
N ASN A 87 -8.05 -22.95 13.60
CA ASN A 87 -7.24 -24.17 13.51
C ASN A 87 -6.70 -24.60 14.89
N ARG A 88 -6.16 -23.67 15.68
CA ARG A 88 -5.68 -23.97 17.04
C ARG A 88 -6.79 -24.46 17.97
N LYS A 89 -8.00 -23.92 17.83
CA LYS A 89 -9.17 -24.34 18.60
C LYS A 89 -9.63 -25.74 18.19
N GLU A 90 -9.66 -26.01 16.89
CA GLU A 90 -10.02 -27.32 16.33
C GLU A 90 -9.02 -28.41 16.73
N GLU A 91 -7.72 -28.12 16.67
CA GLU A 91 -6.67 -29.03 17.16
C GLU A 91 -6.83 -29.33 18.66
N MET A 92 -7.16 -28.32 19.48
CA MET A 92 -7.42 -28.51 20.91
C MET A 92 -8.66 -29.37 21.14
N GLN A 93 -9.74 -29.12 20.40
CA GLN A 93 -10.98 -29.90 20.50
C GLN A 93 -10.77 -31.36 20.05
N MET A 94 -10.03 -31.59 18.97
CA MET A 94 -9.69 -32.95 18.54
C MET A 94 -8.88 -33.69 19.60
N ARG A 95 -7.91 -33.01 20.24
CA ARG A 95 -7.16 -33.59 21.36
C ARG A 95 -8.05 -33.91 22.56
N GLU A 96 -9.03 -33.06 22.86
CA GLU A 96 -9.98 -33.33 23.94
C GLU A 96 -10.94 -34.48 23.62
N ASN A 97 -11.39 -34.61 22.37
CA ASN A 97 -12.24 -35.70 21.93
C ASN A 97 -11.48 -37.04 21.97
N LEU A 98 -10.24 -37.08 21.44
CA LEU A 98 -9.37 -38.26 21.53
C LEU A 98 -9.11 -38.68 22.99
N ARG A 99 -8.93 -37.72 23.90
CA ARG A 99 -8.78 -38.01 25.34
C ARG A 99 -10.04 -38.62 25.95
N LYS A 100 -11.22 -38.24 25.47
CA LYS A 100 -12.51 -38.80 25.94
C LYS A 100 -12.75 -40.19 25.36
N GLU A 101 -12.47 -40.39 24.08
CA GLU A 101 -12.64 -41.68 23.39
C GLU A 101 -11.73 -42.78 23.94
N LEU A 102 -10.50 -42.43 24.35
CA LEU A 102 -9.53 -43.39 24.88
C LEU A 102 -9.62 -43.61 26.40
N GLU A 103 -10.62 -43.02 27.09
CA GLU A 103 -10.81 -43.08 28.56
C GLU A 103 -9.56 -42.76 29.39
N LEU A 104 -8.61 -42.01 28.83
CA LEU A 104 -7.29 -41.81 29.43
C LEU A 104 -7.41 -41.02 30.74
N THR A 105 -6.98 -41.62 31.85
CA THR A 105 -6.94 -41.02 33.18
C THR A 105 -5.49 -40.89 33.69
N GLY A 106 -5.20 -39.84 34.46
CA GLY A 106 -3.89 -39.67 35.10
C GLY A 106 -2.71 -39.36 34.16
N GLN A 107 -1.59 -40.08 34.31
CA GLN A 107 -0.29 -39.78 33.69
C GLN A 107 -0.26 -39.98 32.16
N GLU A 108 -1.12 -40.82 31.59
CA GLU A 108 -1.16 -41.11 30.14
C GLU A 108 -1.68 -39.92 29.31
N ARG A 109 -2.42 -38.99 29.94
CA ARG A 109 -2.89 -37.74 29.30
C ARG A 109 -1.76 -36.83 28.80
N LYS A 110 -0.55 -36.96 29.35
CA LYS A 110 0.62 -36.12 29.02
C LYS A 110 1.42 -36.64 27.81
N GLN A 111 1.31 -37.93 27.47
CA GLN A 111 2.17 -38.53 26.42
C GLN A 111 1.73 -38.19 25.00
N ILE A 112 0.43 -38.01 24.75
CA ILE A 112 -0.10 -37.75 23.38
C ILE A 112 0.42 -36.43 22.81
N GLY A 113 0.72 -35.43 23.64
CA GLY A 113 1.27 -34.15 23.17
C GLY A 113 2.72 -34.23 22.69
N VAL A 114 3.46 -35.28 23.05
CA VAL A 114 4.90 -35.43 22.79
C VAL A 114 5.17 -36.30 21.55
N MET A 115 4.30 -37.26 21.24
CA MET A 115 4.50 -38.18 20.12
C MET A 115 4.37 -37.49 18.75
N ASP A 116 3.46 -36.52 18.59
CA ASP A 116 3.29 -35.76 17.33
C ASP A 116 4.49 -34.84 17.01
N SER A 117 5.33 -34.49 18.01
CA SER A 117 6.53 -33.69 17.79
C SER A 117 7.76 -34.50 17.38
N ILE A 118 7.73 -35.82 17.55
CA ILE A 118 8.87 -36.72 17.27
C ILE A 118 8.74 -37.36 15.88
N THR A 119 7.53 -37.45 15.32
CA THR A 119 7.25 -38.06 14.00
C THR A 119 7.20 -37.06 12.85
N LYS A 120 7.57 -35.80 13.08
CA LYS A 120 7.51 -34.69 12.09
C LYS A 120 8.89 -34.17 11.66
N ASP A 121 9.92 -35.00 11.76
CA ASP A 121 11.22 -34.81 11.09
C ASP A 121 11.27 -35.57 9.76
#